data_AF-B9TUU5-F1
#
_entry.id   AF-B9TUU5-F1
#
_cell.length_a   1.000
_cell.length_b   1.000
_cell.length_c   1.000
_cell.angle_alpha   90.00
_cell.angle_beta   90.00
_cell.angle_gamma   90.00
#
_symmetry.space_group_name_H-M   'P 1'
#
loop_
_entity.id
_entity.type
_entity.pdbx_description
1 polymer ?
#
loop_
_entity_poly.entity_id
_entity_poly.type
_entity_poly.pdbx_seq_one_letter_code
_entity_poly.pdbx_strand_id
1 'polypeptide(L)' 'LLPFVVLAATVLHLLFLHETGSNNPAGLNSDADKVPFHPYFSYKDLLGF' A
#
# COMPACT_ATOMS: atom_id res chain seq x y z
N LEU A 1 2.95 -8.42 24.61
CA LEU A 1 1.71 -8.75 23.88
C LEU A 1 1.37 -7.68 22.84
N LEU A 2 1.26 -6.40 23.22
CA LEU A 2 0.83 -5.33 22.32
C LEU A 2 1.58 -5.24 20.97
N PRO A 3 2.92 -5.37 20.88
CA PRO A 3 3.62 -5.30 19.58
C PRO A 3 3.16 -6.35 18.56
N PHE A 4 2.81 -7.55 19.03
CA PHE A 4 2.33 -8.64 18.16
C PHE A 4 0.88 -8.43 17.73
N VAL A 5 0.06 -7.80 18.58
CA VAL A 5 -1.30 -7.39 18.20
C VAL A 5 -1.24 -6.34 17.10
N VAL A 6 -0.33 -5.37 17.21
CA VAL A 6 -0.10 -4.37 16.14
C VAL A 6 0.37 -5.05 14.85
N LEU A 7 1.32 -5.99 14.92
CA LEU A 7 1.76 -6.75 13.74
C LEU A 7 0.60 -7.52 13.07
N ALA A 8 -0.28 -8.15 13.86
CA ALA A 8 -1.44 -8.84 13.30
C ALA A 8 -2.42 -7.85 12.64
N ALA A 9 -2.66 -6.70 13.29
CA ALA A 9 -3.51 -5.65 12.75
C ALA A 9 -2.94 -5.03 11.47
N THR A 10 -1.62 -4.86 11.35
CA THR A 10 -0.99 -4.32 10.12
C THR A 10 -1.13 -5.30 8.96
N VAL A 11 -0.97 -6.61 9.19
CA VAL A 11 -1.19 -7.62 8.15
C VAL A 11 -2.66 -7.63 7.69
N LEU A 12 -3.63 -7.57 8.63
CA LEU A 12 -5.05 -7.49 8.29
C LEU A 12 -5.38 -6.20 7.51
N HIS A 13 -4.80 -5.08 7.91
CA HIS A 13 -4.96 -3.81 7.21
C HIS A 13 -4.44 -3.89 5.77
N LEU A 14 -3.25 -4.44 5.56
CA LEU A 14 -2.67 -4.60 4.23
C LEU A 14 -3.47 -5.58 3.35
N LEU A 15 -4.05 -6.63 3.95
CA LEU A 15 -4.95 -7.55 3.24
C LEU A 15 -6.14 -6.79 2.66
N PHE A 16 -6.86 -6.02 3.48
CA PHE A 16 -8.02 -5.25 3.00
C PHE A 16 -7.62 -4.16 2.00
N LEU A 17 -6.45 -3.54 2.16
CA LEU A 17 -5.92 -2.60 1.18
C LEU A 17 -5.66 -3.26 -0.18
N HIS A 18 -5.17 -4.50 -0.20
CA HIS A 18 -4.89 -5.23 -1.43
C HIS A 18 -6.14 -5.71 -2.17
N GLU A 19 -7.26 -5.93 -1.47
CA GLU A 19 -8.54 -6.28 -2.10
C GLU A 19 -9.10 -5.12 -2.95
N THR A 20 -8.96 -3.87 -2.49
CA THR A 20 -9.49 -2.69 -3.22
C THR A 20 -8.43 -1.94 -4.02
N GLY A 21 -7.16 -2.08 -3.66
CA GLY A 21 -6.05 -1.25 -4.15
C GLY A 21 -5.98 0.12 -3.47
N SER A 22 -4.85 0.80 -3.67
CA SER A 22 -4.61 2.16 -3.17
C SER A 22 -5.42 3.21 -3.93
N ASN A 23 -5.91 4.22 -3.22
CA ASN A 23 -6.50 5.40 -3.83
C ASN A 23 -5.42 6.34 -4.41
N ASN A 24 -5.84 7.34 -5.19
CA ASN A 24 -4.95 8.36 -5.77
C ASN A 24 -5.44 9.79 -5.44
N PRO A 25 -4.57 10.81 -5.55
CA PRO A 25 -4.91 12.19 -5.16
C PRO A 25 -6.11 12.80 -5.92
N ALA A 26 -6.36 12.36 -7.15
CA ALA A 26 -7.50 12.83 -7.93
C ALA A 26 -8.82 12.14 -7.54
N GLY A 27 -8.76 11.03 -6.78
CA GLY A 27 -9.95 10.26 -6.36
C GLY A 27 -10.71 9.59 -7.50
N LEU A 28 -10.07 9.44 -8.67
CA LEU A 28 -10.67 8.81 -9.86
C LEU A 28 -10.29 7.32 -9.93
N ASN A 29 -10.98 6.54 -10.78
CA ASN A 29 -10.55 5.17 -11.06
C ASN A 29 -9.15 5.19 -11.71
N SER A 30 -8.21 4.42 -11.15
CA SER A 30 -6.81 4.36 -11.59
C SER A 30 -6.47 3.16 -12.48
N ASP A 31 -7.44 2.30 -12.81
CA ASP A 31 -7.21 1.06 -13.58
C ASP A 31 -6.56 1.30 -14.95
N ALA A 32 -6.81 2.45 -15.55
CA ALA A 32 -6.26 2.83 -16.85
C ALA A 32 -4.74 3.13 -16.83
N ASP A 33 -4.17 3.43 -15.67
CA ASP A 33 -2.75 3.86 -15.53
C ASP A 33 -2.11 3.29 -14.25
N LYS A 34 -2.12 1.97 -14.13
CA LYS A 34 -1.41 1.25 -13.07
C LYS A 34 0.02 0.93 -13.48
N VAL A 35 0.95 1.15 -12.56
CA VAL A 35 2.35 0.71 -12.67
C VAL A 35 2.66 -0.32 -11.57
N PRO A 36 3.60 -1.26 -11.78
CA PRO A 36 3.99 -2.22 -10.75
C PRO A 36 4.65 -1.52 -9.54
N PHE A 37 4.57 -2.14 -8.36
CA PHE A 37 5.17 -1.59 -7.14
C PHE A 37 6.70 -1.46 -7.26
N HIS A 38 7.37 -2.52 -7.72
CA HIS A 38 8.80 -2.51 -7.99
C HIS A 38 9.05 -2.24 -9.49
N PRO A 39 9.98 -1.33 -9.87
CA PRO A 39 10.91 -0.60 -9.01
C PRO A 39 10.37 0.74 -8.45
N TYR A 40 9.26 1.24 -8.99
CA TYR A 40 8.81 2.62 -8.83
C TYR A 40 8.60 3.05 -7.37
N PHE A 41 7.74 2.36 -6.65
CA PHE A 41 7.42 2.70 -5.26
C PHE A 41 8.47 2.16 -4.30
N SER A 42 9.14 1.05 -4.60
CA SER A 42 10.26 0.57 -3.78
C SER A 42 11.38 1.61 -3.66
N TYR A 43 11.78 2.25 -4.76
CA TYR A 43 12.78 3.32 -4.71
C TYR A 43 12.23 4.62 -4.13
N LYS A 44 10.99 4.98 -4.44
CA LYS A 44 10.33 6.16 -3.84
C LYS A 44 10.33 6.06 -2.31
N ASP A 45 9.94 4.91 -1.78
CA ASP A 45 9.87 4.69 -0.33
C ASP A 45 11.28 4.64 0.29
N LEU A 46 12.27 4.04 -0.38
CA LEU A 46 13.67 4.05 0.09
C LEU A 46 14.25 5.47 0.17
N LEU A 47 13.95 6.34 -0.80
CA LEU A 47 14.38 7.73 -0.77
C LEU A 47 13.61 8.57 0.27
N GLY A 48 12.40 8.15 0.63
CA GLY A 48 11.52 8.83 1.58
C GLY A 48 11.60 8.31 3.03
N PHE A 49 12.36 7.25 3.29
CA PHE A 49 12.64 6.71 4.62
C PHE A 49 13.71 7.54 5.34
#